data_AF-A0A7J7FGP5-F1
#
_entry.id   AF-A0A7J7FGP5-F1
#
_cell.length_a   1.000
_cell.length_b   1.000
_cell.length_c   1.000
_cell.angle_alpha   90.00
_cell.angle_beta   90.00
_cell.angle_gamma   90.00
#
_symmetry.space_group_name_H-M   'P 1'
#
loop_
_entity.id
_entity.type
_entity.pdbx_description
1 polymer ?
#
loop_
_entity_poly.entity_id
_entity_poly.type
_entity_poly.pdbx_seq_one_letter_code
_entity_poly.pdbx_strand_id
1 'polypeptide(L)'
;VQRLRDELLNAPDRCQAEGPCLTREVAQLRAENRDLRHRLYRLRLCLAEELSHQAKLESAARAAAAREEAGRAAAGAQPPSSQSQEKDIKKKKEIGPDSEVKNQPNFIKERLKLFEILKKDHQLLLAIYEKKGNTSKVITVRVADGKTVEGEAWKTTPYQVAAEISRELAESTVIAKVNGELWDLDRPLEGDSTLELLMFDNEEAQAVYWHSSAHILGEAMELYYGGHLCYGPPIENGFYYDMFIEDRAVSSTELSALESICKTIIKEKQPFERLEVSKEVLLEMFQYNKFKCRILNEKVNTPTTTVYRCGPLIDLCKGPHVRHTGKIKAIKIFKNSSTYWEGNPEMETLQRIYGISFPDNKMMKTWEKFQEEAKNRDHRKIGKEQELFFFHDLSPGSCFFLPRGAFIYNTLMDFIR
;
A
#
# COMPACT_ATOMS: atom_id res chain seq x y z
N VAL A 1 20.69 16.67 23.10
CA VAL A 1 19.54 15.80 22.78
C VAL A 1 18.49 15.78 23.91
N GLN A 2 18.86 15.50 25.18
CA GLN A 2 17.90 15.61 26.30
C GLN A 2 17.40 17.04 26.58
N ARG A 3 18.25 18.07 26.49
CA ARG A 3 17.85 19.49 26.63
C ARG A 3 16.77 19.94 25.63
N LEU A 4 16.85 19.48 24.38
CA LEU A 4 15.85 19.79 23.34
C LEU A 4 14.53 19.04 23.55
N ARG A 5 14.56 17.92 24.29
CA ARG A 5 13.37 17.15 24.64
C ARG A 5 12.62 17.78 25.81
N ASP A 6 13.36 18.36 26.77
CA ASP A 6 12.77 19.01 27.95
C ASP A 6 12.22 20.41 27.65
N GLU A 7 12.75 21.11 26.64
CA GLU A 7 12.19 22.38 26.14
C GLU A 7 10.88 22.20 25.34
N LEU A 8 10.70 21.06 24.69
CA LEU A 8 9.48 20.72 23.94
C LEU A 8 8.31 20.27 24.84
N LEU A 9 8.62 19.79 26.05
CA LEU A 9 7.62 19.30 27.01
C LEU A 9 7.09 20.37 27.97
N ASN A 10 7.78 21.51 28.12
CA ASN A 10 7.49 22.52 29.15
C ASN A 10 7.21 23.94 28.64
N ALA A 11 6.93 24.13 27.35
CA ALA A 11 6.59 25.46 26.84
C ALA A 11 5.17 25.89 27.30
N PRO A 12 5.01 27.04 27.99
CA PRO A 12 3.71 27.50 28.45
C PRO A 12 2.87 28.06 27.28
N ASP A 13 1.60 27.67 27.29
CA ASP A 13 0.56 28.03 26.32
C ASP A 13 0.42 29.57 26.22
N ARG A 14 0.90 30.16 25.12
CA ARG A 14 0.69 31.58 24.80
C ARG A 14 -0.24 31.70 23.60
N CYS A 15 -1.52 31.95 23.91
CA CYS A 15 -2.50 32.52 23.01
C CYS A 15 -2.06 33.90 22.49
N GLN A 16 -2.23 34.11 21.17
CA GLN A 16 -2.70 35.29 20.42
C GLN A 16 -2.19 35.15 18.97
N ALA A 17 -2.99 35.15 17.91
CA ALA A 17 -4.11 36.04 17.62
C ALA A 17 -5.29 35.32 16.93
N GLU A 18 -6.49 35.66 17.39
CA GLU A 18 -7.78 35.22 16.85
C GLU A 18 -8.06 35.87 15.49
N GLY A 19 -8.18 35.05 14.44
CA GLY A 19 -9.09 35.34 13.32
C GLY A 19 -10.55 35.08 13.77
N PRO A 20 -11.57 35.64 13.10
CA PRO A 20 -12.91 35.74 13.67
C PRO A 20 -13.43 34.37 14.10
N CYS A 21 -13.66 34.24 15.41
CA CYS A 21 -14.28 33.10 16.05
C CYS A 21 -15.56 32.75 15.30
N LEU A 22 -15.54 31.65 14.54
CA LEU A 22 -16.74 31.07 13.95
C LEU A 22 -17.68 30.78 15.12
N THR A 23 -18.81 31.49 15.18
CA THR A 23 -19.77 31.36 16.28
C THR A 23 -20.13 29.89 16.47
N ARG A 24 -20.42 29.48 17.71
CA ARG A 24 -20.85 28.10 18.05
C ARG A 24 -21.96 27.60 17.12
N GLU A 25 -22.83 28.51 16.68
CA GLU A 25 -23.87 28.28 15.68
C GLU A 25 -23.31 27.92 14.30
N VAL A 26 -22.26 28.58 13.80
CA VAL A 26 -21.65 28.22 12.51
C VAL A 26 -20.95 26.86 12.57
N ALA A 27 -20.33 26.53 13.71
CA ALA A 27 -19.75 25.20 13.91
C ALA A 27 -20.84 24.11 13.95
N GLN A 28 -21.96 24.38 14.61
CA GLN A 28 -23.12 23.50 14.68
C GLN A 28 -23.78 23.33 13.31
N LEU A 29 -24.01 24.42 12.57
CA LEU A 29 -24.53 24.38 11.20
C LEU A 29 -23.62 23.63 10.25
N ARG A 30 -22.29 23.69 10.41
CA ARG A 30 -21.33 22.87 9.63
C ARG A 30 -21.38 21.40 10.01
N ALA A 31 -21.65 21.06 11.27
CA ALA A 31 -21.86 19.67 11.70
C ALA A 31 -23.17 19.12 11.14
N GLU A 32 -24.26 19.88 11.22
CA GLU A 32 -25.56 19.53 10.64
C GLU A 32 -25.49 19.41 9.12
N ASN A 33 -24.78 20.32 8.43
CA ASN A 33 -24.57 20.22 6.98
C ASN A 33 -23.79 18.96 6.60
N ARG A 34 -22.84 18.52 7.44
CA ARG A 34 -22.11 17.25 7.24
C ARG A 34 -23.02 16.03 7.44
N ASP A 35 -23.85 16.03 8.49
CA ASP A 35 -24.81 14.95 8.74
C ASP A 35 -25.86 14.86 7.61
N LEU A 36 -26.36 16.01 7.13
CA LEU A 36 -27.27 16.08 5.99
C LEU A 36 -26.62 15.55 4.70
N ARG A 37 -25.34 15.86 4.45
CA ARG A 37 -24.60 15.30 3.30
C ARG A 37 -24.46 13.78 3.42
N HIS A 38 -24.22 13.26 4.62
CA HIS A 38 -24.15 11.81 4.87
C HIS A 38 -25.51 11.13 4.67
N ARG A 39 -26.61 11.72 5.15
CA ARG A 39 -27.97 11.21 4.92
C ARG A 39 -28.33 11.24 3.44
N LEU A 40 -27.99 12.32 2.74
CA LEU A 40 -28.21 12.46 1.30
C LEU A 40 -27.40 11.43 0.51
N TYR A 41 -26.19 11.10 0.96
CA TYR A 41 -25.37 10.02 0.40
C TYR A 41 -26.05 8.65 0.58
N ARG A 42 -26.54 8.32 1.78
CA ARG A 42 -27.28 7.06 2.02
C ARG A 42 -28.56 6.97 1.19
N LEU A 43 -29.33 8.05 1.10
CA LEU A 43 -30.56 8.07 0.29
C LEU A 43 -30.27 7.84 -1.19
N ARG A 44 -29.15 8.37 -1.70
CA ARG A 44 -28.70 8.12 -3.08
C ARG A 44 -28.28 6.67 -3.30
N LEU A 45 -27.63 6.04 -2.33
CA LEU A 45 -27.31 4.61 -2.36
C LEU A 45 -28.57 3.75 -2.43
N CYS A 46 -29.55 3.99 -1.54
CA CYS A 46 -30.83 3.26 -1.56
C CYS A 46 -31.58 3.46 -2.89
N LEU A 47 -31.62 4.68 -3.41
CA LEU A 47 -32.26 4.96 -4.70
C LEU A 47 -31.56 4.25 -5.87
N ALA A 48 -30.23 4.17 -5.86
CA ALA A 48 -29.46 3.45 -6.88
C ALA A 48 -29.72 1.93 -6.84
N GLU A 49 -29.88 1.36 -5.64
CA GLU A 49 -30.25 -0.05 -5.46
C GLU A 49 -31.67 -0.34 -5.97
N GLU A 50 -32.64 0.53 -5.65
CA GLU A 50 -34.01 0.42 -6.14
C GLU A 50 -34.09 0.50 -7.67
N LEU A 51 -33.39 1.46 -8.29
CA LEU A 51 -33.33 1.59 -9.76
C LEU A 51 -32.66 0.38 -10.41
N SER A 52 -31.61 -0.18 -9.80
CA SER A 52 -30.99 -1.42 -10.29
C SER A 52 -31.93 -2.62 -10.18
N HIS A 53 -32.71 -2.70 -9.10
CA HIS A 53 -33.71 -3.75 -8.94
C HIS A 53 -34.83 -3.63 -9.99
N GLN A 54 -35.30 -2.41 -10.24
CA GLN A 54 -36.33 -2.12 -11.23
C GLN A 54 -35.85 -2.45 -12.65
N ALA A 55 -34.61 -2.10 -13.00
CA ALA A 55 -34.00 -2.46 -14.29
C ALA A 55 -33.88 -3.98 -14.49
N LYS A 56 -33.57 -4.75 -13.42
CA LYS A 56 -33.54 -6.22 -13.47
C LYS A 56 -34.93 -6.81 -13.69
N LEU A 57 -35.96 -6.26 -13.04
CA LEU A 57 -37.36 -6.69 -13.22
C LEU A 57 -37.84 -6.41 -14.64
N GLU A 58 -37.54 -5.24 -15.20
CA GLU A 58 -37.86 -4.91 -16.58
C GLU A 58 -37.13 -5.81 -17.59
N SER A 59 -35.85 -6.11 -17.35
CA SER A 59 -35.09 -7.03 -18.21
C SER A 59 -35.66 -8.45 -18.17
N ALA A 60 -36.09 -8.91 -16.99
CA ALA A 60 -36.71 -10.22 -16.84
C ALA A 60 -38.08 -10.27 -17.53
N ALA A 61 -38.88 -9.22 -17.44
CA ALA A 61 -40.17 -9.10 -18.12
C ALA A 61 -40.01 -9.10 -19.65
N ARG A 62 -39.01 -8.37 -20.19
CA ARG A 62 -38.69 -8.38 -21.63
C ARG A 62 -38.23 -9.75 -22.11
N ALA A 63 -37.41 -10.45 -21.32
CA ALA A 63 -36.95 -11.81 -21.64
C ALA A 63 -38.10 -12.84 -21.59
N ALA A 64 -39.07 -12.67 -20.69
CA ALA A 64 -40.26 -13.51 -20.64
C ALA A 64 -41.17 -13.29 -21.86
N ALA A 65 -41.41 -12.03 -22.24
CA ALA A 65 -42.19 -11.69 -23.44
C ALA A 65 -41.55 -12.25 -24.73
N ALA A 66 -40.22 -12.15 -24.87
CA ALA A 66 -39.50 -12.70 -26.01
C ALA A 66 -39.58 -14.24 -26.10
N ARG A 67 -39.63 -14.93 -24.95
CA ARG A 67 -39.83 -16.40 -24.90
C ARG A 67 -41.25 -16.80 -25.28
N GLU A 68 -42.24 -15.98 -24.93
CA GLU A 68 -43.64 -16.21 -25.32
C GLU A 68 -43.84 -16.01 -26.84
N GLU A 69 -43.15 -15.03 -27.42
CA GLU A 69 -43.16 -14.75 -28.86
C GLU A 69 -42.44 -15.84 -29.67
N ALA A 70 -41.30 -16.34 -29.17
CA ALA A 70 -40.58 -17.47 -29.76
C ALA A 70 -41.36 -18.80 -29.62
N GLY A 71 -42.10 -18.99 -28.53
CA GLY A 71 -42.96 -20.17 -28.32
C GLY A 71 -44.14 -20.24 -29.29
N ARG A 72 -44.64 -19.10 -29.79
CA ARG A 72 -45.68 -19.05 -30.83
C ARG A 72 -45.14 -19.29 -32.24
N ALA A 73 -43.84 -19.09 -32.48
CA ALA A 73 -43.20 -19.32 -33.77
C ALA A 73 -42.68 -20.75 -33.99
N ALA A 74 -42.61 -21.59 -32.93
CA ALA A 74 -42.02 -22.93 -32.98
C ALA A 74 -43.06 -24.09 -32.94
N ALA A 75 -44.28 -23.87 -33.41
CA ALA A 75 -45.28 -24.94 -33.63
C ALA A 75 -45.19 -25.45 -35.09
N GLY A 76 -44.14 -26.21 -35.41
CA GLY A 76 -44.03 -26.85 -36.73
C GLY A 76 -42.65 -27.34 -37.14
N ALA A 77 -42.05 -28.28 -36.40
CA ALA A 77 -41.04 -29.20 -36.95
C ALA A 77 -40.76 -30.36 -35.99
N GLN A 78 -40.89 -31.59 -36.47
CA GLN A 78 -40.47 -32.83 -35.78
C GLN A 78 -38.97 -33.12 -36.04
N PRO A 79 -38.29 -33.89 -35.15
CA PRO A 79 -36.85 -34.03 -35.15
C PRO A 79 -36.36 -35.26 -35.95
N PRO A 80 -35.10 -35.27 -36.45
CA PRO A 80 -34.41 -36.51 -36.75
C PRO A 80 -33.50 -36.95 -35.60
N SER A 81 -33.28 -38.26 -35.60
CA SER A 81 -32.59 -39.07 -34.61
C SER A 81 -31.09 -39.25 -34.91
N SER A 82 -30.42 -39.84 -33.91
CA SER A 82 -29.27 -40.77 -34.00
C SER A 82 -27.85 -40.29 -33.61
N GLN A 83 -27.42 -40.83 -32.46
CA GLN A 83 -26.24 -41.66 -32.18
C GLN A 83 -24.79 -41.10 -32.17
N SER A 84 -24.10 -41.51 -31.08
CA SER A 84 -22.65 -41.80 -30.92
C SER A 84 -21.67 -40.61 -31.00
N GLN A 85 -20.59 -40.49 -30.22
CA GLN A 85 -19.75 -41.49 -29.53
C GLN A 85 -18.88 -40.81 -28.44
N GLU A 86 -18.60 -41.50 -27.33
CA GLU A 86 -17.52 -41.21 -26.39
C GLU A 86 -16.15 -41.27 -27.07
N LYS A 87 -15.19 -40.43 -26.63
CA LYS A 87 -13.76 -40.79 -26.62
C LYS A 87 -13.02 -40.04 -25.52
N ASP A 88 -12.72 -40.79 -24.47
CA ASP A 88 -11.66 -40.57 -23.49
C ASP A 88 -10.31 -40.30 -24.15
N ILE A 89 -9.64 -39.21 -23.76
CA ILE A 89 -8.19 -39.08 -23.87
C ILE A 89 -7.64 -38.59 -22.54
N LYS A 90 -7.10 -39.54 -21.76
CA LYS A 90 -6.20 -39.30 -20.63
C LYS A 90 -5.00 -38.48 -21.10
N LYS A 91 -4.79 -37.30 -20.51
CA LYS A 91 -3.51 -36.57 -20.58
C LYS A 91 -2.85 -36.54 -19.21
N LYS A 92 -1.60 -37.02 -19.20
CA LYS A 92 -0.67 -37.13 -18.08
C LYS A 92 -0.53 -35.80 -17.33
N LYS A 93 -0.55 -35.91 -16.00
CA LYS A 93 -0.14 -34.89 -15.03
C LYS A 93 1.36 -34.59 -15.22
N GLU A 94 1.68 -33.41 -15.73
CA GLU A 94 2.97 -32.77 -15.49
C GLU A 94 2.77 -31.73 -14.38
N ILE A 95 3.56 -31.86 -13.32
CA ILE A 95 3.51 -30.99 -12.14
C ILE A 95 4.40 -29.78 -12.45
N GLY A 96 3.77 -28.69 -12.93
CA GLY A 96 4.33 -27.33 -12.97
C GLY A 96 3.82 -26.49 -11.77
N PRO A 97 4.39 -25.30 -11.51
CA PRO A 97 4.26 -24.55 -10.26
C PRO A 97 2.90 -23.84 -10.07
N ASP A 98 1.83 -24.38 -10.64
CA ASP A 98 0.47 -23.80 -10.62
C ASP A 98 -0.45 -24.40 -9.54
N SER A 99 0.08 -25.24 -8.64
CA SER A 99 -0.74 -25.91 -7.60
C SER A 99 -0.93 -25.11 -6.30
N GLU A 100 -0.25 -23.97 -6.11
CA GLU A 100 -0.33 -23.20 -4.86
C GLU A 100 -1.29 -22.00 -4.90
N VAL A 101 -1.85 -21.63 -6.06
CA VAL A 101 -2.73 -20.43 -6.22
C VAL A 101 -4.22 -20.73 -5.97
N LYS A 102 -4.60 -21.93 -5.51
CA LYS A 102 -6.02 -22.34 -5.54
C LYS A 102 -6.93 -21.78 -4.44
N ASN A 103 -6.39 -21.18 -3.38
CA ASN A 103 -7.20 -20.70 -2.26
C ASN A 103 -6.91 -19.23 -1.93
N GLN A 104 -7.21 -18.31 -2.85
CA GLN A 104 -7.23 -16.89 -2.49
C GLN A 104 -8.29 -16.64 -1.41
N PRO A 105 -7.96 -15.92 -0.32
CA PRO A 105 -8.93 -15.61 0.73
C PRO A 105 -10.19 -14.93 0.19
N ASN A 106 -11.36 -15.34 0.69
CA ASN A 106 -12.66 -14.79 0.25
C ASN A 106 -12.75 -13.26 0.41
N PHE A 107 -12.09 -12.71 1.44
CA PHE A 107 -12.08 -11.27 1.71
C PHE A 107 -11.50 -10.45 0.55
N ILE A 108 -10.58 -10.98 -0.26
CA ILE A 108 -9.97 -10.25 -1.38
C ILE A 108 -11.06 -9.86 -2.40
N LYS A 109 -11.96 -10.79 -2.72
CA LYS A 109 -13.05 -10.55 -3.69
C LYS A 109 -14.04 -9.51 -3.19
N GLU A 110 -14.44 -9.60 -1.92
CA GLU A 110 -15.38 -8.67 -1.29
C GLU A 110 -14.79 -7.25 -1.19
N ARG A 111 -13.55 -7.14 -0.71
CA ARG A 111 -12.79 -5.88 -0.60
C ARG A 111 -12.65 -5.19 -1.95
N LEU A 112 -12.30 -5.95 -3.00
CA LEU A 112 -12.18 -5.41 -4.37
C LEU A 112 -13.52 -4.94 -4.92
N LYS A 113 -14.59 -5.70 -4.71
CA LYS A 113 -15.93 -5.31 -5.15
C LYS A 113 -16.35 -3.98 -4.51
N LEU A 114 -16.11 -3.82 -3.21
CA LEU A 114 -16.39 -2.57 -2.50
C LEU A 114 -15.53 -1.42 -3.02
N PHE A 115 -14.24 -1.63 -3.26
CA PHE A 115 -13.37 -0.60 -3.84
C PHE A 115 -13.84 -0.14 -5.22
N GLU A 116 -14.26 -1.06 -6.10
CA GLU A 116 -14.78 -0.70 -7.42
C GLU A 116 -16.07 0.13 -7.33
N ILE A 117 -16.93 -0.14 -6.36
CA ILE A 117 -18.12 0.69 -6.09
C ILE A 117 -17.68 2.10 -5.65
N LEU A 118 -16.81 2.19 -4.65
CA LEU A 118 -16.30 3.47 -4.13
C LEU A 118 -15.57 4.30 -5.19
N LYS A 119 -14.80 3.63 -6.05
CA LYS A 119 -14.11 4.27 -7.16
C LYS A 119 -15.09 4.89 -8.16
N LYS A 120 -16.14 4.16 -8.53
CA LYS A 120 -17.20 4.68 -9.43
C LYS A 120 -17.95 5.85 -8.80
N ASP A 121 -18.29 5.75 -7.52
CA ASP A 121 -18.92 6.84 -6.78
C ASP A 121 -18.02 8.08 -6.76
N HIS A 122 -16.73 7.91 -6.48
CA HIS A 122 -15.75 9.00 -6.48
C HIS A 122 -15.62 9.65 -7.87
N GLN A 123 -15.51 8.86 -8.94
CA GLN A 123 -15.47 9.36 -10.32
C GLN A 123 -16.76 10.12 -10.70
N LEU A 124 -17.92 9.61 -10.28
CA LEU A 124 -19.20 10.30 -10.52
C LEU A 124 -19.28 11.62 -9.76
N LEU A 125 -18.81 11.66 -8.51
CA LEU A 125 -18.74 12.89 -7.73
C LEU A 125 -17.82 13.92 -8.39
N LEU A 126 -16.63 13.51 -8.83
CA LEU A 126 -15.71 14.38 -9.57
C LEU A 126 -16.36 14.92 -10.85
N ALA A 127 -16.98 14.07 -11.66
CA ALA A 127 -17.68 14.49 -12.88
C ALA A 127 -18.85 15.45 -12.60
N ILE A 128 -19.54 15.30 -11.47
CA ILE A 128 -20.58 16.25 -11.04
C ILE A 128 -19.95 17.58 -10.62
N TYR A 129 -18.83 17.57 -9.90
CA TYR A 129 -18.11 18.79 -9.53
C TYR A 129 -17.59 19.53 -10.77
N GLU A 130 -17.02 18.83 -11.74
CA GLU A 130 -16.61 19.38 -13.04
C GLU A 130 -17.78 19.97 -13.84
N LYS A 131 -18.97 19.37 -13.77
CA LYS A 131 -20.16 19.90 -14.45
C LYS A 131 -20.79 21.10 -13.73
N LYS A 132 -20.69 21.16 -12.40
CA LYS A 132 -21.27 22.24 -11.59
C LYS A 132 -20.38 23.48 -11.51
N GLY A 133 -19.07 23.30 -11.52
CA GLY A 133 -18.10 24.38 -11.70
C GLY A 133 -17.67 24.39 -13.16
N ASN A 134 -18.11 25.37 -13.95
CA ASN A 134 -17.61 25.61 -15.31
C ASN A 134 -16.12 26.08 -15.27
N THR A 135 -15.22 25.23 -14.76
CA THR A 135 -13.90 25.61 -14.27
C THR A 135 -12.83 24.61 -14.68
N SER A 136 -12.58 24.47 -15.99
CA SER A 136 -11.18 24.38 -16.44
C SER A 136 -10.56 25.74 -16.20
N LYS A 137 -10.26 26.05 -14.93
CA LYS A 137 -9.44 27.21 -14.61
C LYS A 137 -8.04 26.87 -15.09
N VAL A 138 -7.51 27.73 -15.96
CA VAL A 138 -6.10 27.67 -16.33
C VAL A 138 -5.29 27.88 -15.05
N ILE A 139 -4.38 26.95 -14.78
CA ILE A 139 -3.46 27.01 -13.65
C ILE A 139 -2.04 27.20 -14.15
N THR A 140 -1.23 27.90 -13.37
CA THR A 140 0.20 28.05 -13.63
C THR A 140 0.98 27.12 -12.71
N VAL A 141 1.75 26.20 -13.30
CA VAL A 141 2.64 25.29 -12.59
C VAL A 141 4.08 25.78 -12.74
N ARG A 142 4.70 26.17 -11.62
CA ARG A 142 6.09 26.63 -11.58
C ARG A 142 7.00 25.46 -11.24
N VAL A 143 7.87 25.08 -12.16
CA VAL A 143 8.83 24.00 -11.96
C VAL A 143 10.13 24.57 -11.39
N ALA A 144 10.84 23.80 -10.56
CA ALA A 144 12.07 24.23 -9.87
C ALA A 144 13.14 24.88 -10.77
N ASP A 145 13.19 24.54 -12.07
CA ASP A 145 14.09 25.14 -13.06
C ASP A 145 13.67 26.56 -13.53
N GLY A 146 12.67 27.17 -12.89
CA GLY A 146 12.13 28.49 -13.25
C GLY A 146 11.20 28.47 -14.47
N LYS A 147 10.97 27.30 -15.07
CA LYS A 147 9.99 27.12 -16.15
C LYS A 147 8.57 27.15 -15.61
N THR A 148 7.68 27.80 -16.35
CA THR A 148 6.24 27.81 -16.09
C THR A 148 5.52 27.02 -17.15
N VAL A 149 4.67 26.09 -16.71
CA VAL A 149 3.80 25.29 -17.59
C VAL A 149 2.36 25.66 -17.28
N GLU A 150 1.56 25.89 -18.32
CA GLU A 150 0.12 26.11 -18.17
C GLU A 150 -0.61 24.76 -18.13
N GLY A 151 -1.57 24.64 -17.23
CA GLY A 151 -2.38 23.43 -17.08
C GLY A 151 -3.85 23.75 -16.79
N GLU A 152 -4.63 22.70 -16.57
CA GLU A 152 -6.01 22.79 -16.15
C GLU A 152 -6.17 22.19 -14.75
N ALA A 153 -6.81 22.95 -13.84
CA ALA A 153 -7.13 22.47 -12.50
C ALA A 153 -7.94 21.16 -12.57
N TRP A 154 -7.65 20.24 -11.65
CA TRP A 154 -8.26 18.91 -11.54
C TRP A 154 -8.05 17.96 -12.72
N LYS A 155 -7.24 18.35 -13.71
CA LYS A 155 -6.89 17.50 -14.87
C LYS A 155 -5.39 17.33 -15.05
N THR A 156 -4.63 18.42 -14.97
CA THR A 156 -3.18 18.37 -15.15
C THR A 156 -2.54 17.66 -13.96
N THR A 157 -1.70 16.65 -14.22
CA THR A 157 -0.97 15.91 -13.18
C THR A 157 0.52 16.25 -13.20
N PRO A 158 1.25 16.07 -12.08
CA PRO A 158 2.70 16.22 -12.08
C PRO A 158 3.42 15.37 -13.14
N TYR A 159 2.91 14.16 -13.41
CA TYR A 159 3.45 13.30 -14.46
C TYR A 159 3.34 13.91 -15.85
N GLN A 160 2.19 14.53 -16.17
CA GLN A 160 1.99 15.18 -17.47
C GLN A 160 2.93 16.37 -17.64
N VAL A 161 3.10 17.19 -16.59
CA VAL A 161 4.05 18.31 -16.58
C VAL A 161 5.49 17.79 -16.77
N ALA A 162 5.88 16.72 -16.08
CA ALA A 162 7.19 16.10 -16.26
C ALA A 162 7.39 15.58 -17.70
N ALA A 163 6.37 14.95 -18.28
CA ALA A 163 6.42 14.38 -19.63
C ALA A 163 6.49 15.45 -20.72
N GLU A 164 5.89 16.63 -20.48
CA GLU A 164 6.00 17.79 -21.35
C GLU A 164 7.44 18.35 -21.37
N ILE A 165 8.14 18.31 -20.23
CA ILE A 165 9.55 18.72 -20.16
C ILE A 165 10.44 17.70 -20.87
N SER A 166 10.36 16.42 -20.50
CA SER A 166 11.00 15.32 -21.23
C SER A 166 10.45 13.97 -20.77
N ARG A 167 10.41 13.01 -21.69
CA ARG A 167 9.95 11.65 -21.37
C ARG A 167 10.87 10.96 -20.38
N GLU A 168 12.18 11.18 -20.47
CA GLU A 168 13.17 10.62 -19.57
C GLU A 168 13.00 11.13 -18.14
N LEU A 169 12.69 12.42 -17.96
CA LEU A 169 12.41 13.01 -16.65
C LEU A 169 11.15 12.40 -16.03
N ALA A 170 10.06 12.28 -16.79
CA ALA A 170 8.83 11.66 -16.31
C ALA A 170 9.04 10.18 -15.89
N GLU A 171 9.88 9.45 -16.62
CA GLU A 171 10.17 8.05 -16.31
C GLU A 171 11.16 7.86 -15.15
N SER A 172 12.08 8.80 -14.93
CA SER A 172 13.02 8.76 -13.80
C SER A 172 12.44 9.32 -12.50
N THR A 173 11.42 10.17 -12.58
CA THR A 173 10.74 10.74 -11.41
C THR A 173 10.03 9.64 -10.61
N VAL A 174 10.26 9.63 -9.30
CA VAL A 174 9.64 8.71 -8.34
C VAL A 174 8.35 9.33 -7.79
N ILE A 175 8.43 10.58 -7.35
CA ILE A 175 7.33 11.31 -6.72
C ILE A 175 7.44 12.81 -6.98
N ALA A 176 6.36 13.56 -6.79
CA ALA A 176 6.36 15.02 -6.86
C ALA A 176 6.22 15.66 -5.48
N LYS A 177 6.65 16.91 -5.37
CA LYS A 177 6.32 17.83 -4.28
C LYS A 177 5.53 19.00 -4.85
N VAL A 178 4.29 19.18 -4.38
CA VAL A 178 3.39 20.24 -4.82
C VAL A 178 3.21 21.20 -3.64
N ASN A 179 3.62 22.45 -3.80
CA ASN A 179 3.59 23.47 -2.74
C ASN A 179 4.30 23.04 -1.44
N GLY A 180 5.37 22.24 -1.55
CA GLY A 180 6.11 21.73 -0.40
C GLY A 180 5.57 20.44 0.22
N GLU A 181 4.48 19.86 -0.32
CA GLU A 181 3.90 18.60 0.16
C GLU A 181 4.10 17.46 -0.85
N LEU A 182 4.40 16.25 -0.36
CA LEU A 182 4.54 15.07 -1.22
C LEU A 182 3.22 14.72 -1.91
N TRP A 183 3.29 14.43 -3.21
CA TRP A 183 2.12 14.31 -4.08
C TRP A 183 2.29 13.22 -5.14
N ASP A 184 1.30 12.34 -5.29
CA ASP A 184 1.32 11.28 -6.31
C ASP A 184 1.42 11.86 -7.72
N LEU A 185 2.25 11.25 -8.57
CA LEU A 185 2.48 11.75 -9.92
C LEU A 185 1.23 11.76 -10.80
N ASP A 186 0.28 10.87 -10.53
CA ASP A 186 -1.01 10.78 -11.24
C ASP A 186 -2.15 11.53 -10.52
N ARG A 187 -1.91 12.14 -9.35
CA ARG A 187 -2.93 12.94 -8.65
C ARG A 187 -3.03 14.32 -9.32
N PRO A 188 -4.23 14.73 -9.81
CA PRO A 188 -4.39 16.03 -10.45
C PRO A 188 -4.07 17.20 -9.54
N LEU A 189 -3.54 18.27 -10.11
CA LEU A 189 -3.27 19.54 -9.42
C LEU A 189 -4.56 20.32 -9.23
N GLU A 190 -4.78 20.83 -8.02
CA GLU A 190 -6.05 21.48 -7.65
C GLU A 190 -6.08 22.98 -7.99
N GLY A 191 -4.90 23.59 -8.24
CA GLY A 191 -4.73 25.02 -8.46
C GLY A 191 -3.29 25.37 -8.87
N ASP A 192 -3.00 26.67 -8.90
CA ASP A 192 -1.64 27.18 -9.11
C ASP A 192 -0.69 26.58 -8.07
N SER A 193 0.47 26.14 -8.54
CA SER A 193 1.37 25.38 -7.68
C SER A 193 2.84 25.50 -8.07
N THR A 194 3.71 25.29 -7.08
CA THR A 194 5.13 25.01 -7.29
C THR A 194 5.33 23.51 -7.32
N LEU A 195 5.99 23.01 -8.37
CA LEU A 195 6.23 21.60 -8.61
C LEU A 195 7.73 21.28 -8.55
N GLU A 196 8.08 20.36 -7.66
CA GLU A 196 9.39 19.72 -7.59
C GLU A 196 9.24 18.25 -7.97
N LEU A 197 10.14 17.73 -8.81
CA LEU A 197 10.13 16.33 -9.24
C LEU A 197 11.29 15.62 -8.55
N LEU A 198 10.99 14.64 -7.70
CA LEU A 198 11.98 13.96 -6.89
C LEU A 198 12.35 12.62 -7.53
N MET A 199 13.66 12.43 -7.73
CA MET A 199 14.28 11.19 -8.19
C MET A 199 14.73 10.33 -7.00
N PHE A 200 15.15 9.09 -7.27
CA PHE A 200 15.52 8.12 -6.22
C PHE A 200 16.77 8.51 -5.40
N ASP A 201 17.53 9.51 -5.80
CA ASP A 201 18.65 10.05 -5.02
C ASP A 201 18.21 10.96 -3.86
N ASN A 202 16.95 11.38 -3.84
CA ASN A 202 16.36 12.14 -2.74
C ASN A 202 15.82 11.21 -1.63
N GLU A 203 16.06 11.54 -0.36
CA GLU A 203 15.63 10.73 0.80
C GLU A 203 14.10 10.57 0.92
N GLU A 204 13.32 11.63 0.67
CA GLU A 204 11.84 11.56 0.68
C GLU A 204 11.33 10.63 -0.43
N ALA A 205 11.96 10.69 -1.61
CA ALA A 205 11.64 9.80 -2.72
C ALA A 205 12.02 8.33 -2.42
N GLN A 206 13.16 8.08 -1.78
CA GLN A 206 13.53 6.72 -1.35
C GLN A 206 12.51 6.16 -0.37
N ALA A 207 12.05 6.96 0.60
CA ALA A 207 11.02 6.56 1.54
C ALA A 207 9.71 6.18 0.82
N VAL A 208 9.23 6.99 -0.11
CA VAL A 208 8.02 6.70 -0.92
C VAL A 208 8.21 5.45 -1.80
N TYR A 209 9.40 5.29 -2.38
CA TYR A 209 9.75 4.14 -3.22
C TYR A 209 9.74 2.83 -2.42
N TRP A 210 10.37 2.81 -1.25
CA TRP A 210 10.38 1.66 -0.36
C TRP A 210 9.02 1.41 0.27
N HIS A 211 8.24 2.45 0.55
CA HIS A 211 6.87 2.30 1.02
C HIS A 211 5.98 1.61 -0.03
N SER A 212 6.13 1.99 -1.31
CA SER A 212 5.47 1.30 -2.42
C SER A 212 5.94 -0.14 -2.58
N SER A 213 7.22 -0.40 -2.30
CA SER A 213 7.78 -1.77 -2.30
C SER A 213 7.25 -2.62 -1.14
N ALA A 214 6.95 -2.00 0.01
CA ALA A 214 6.27 -2.65 1.11
C ALA A 214 4.88 -3.13 0.68
N HIS A 215 4.11 -2.33 -0.07
CA HIS A 215 2.81 -2.78 -0.59
C HIS A 215 2.94 -4.00 -1.51
N ILE A 216 3.94 -4.05 -2.39
CA ILE A 216 4.22 -5.23 -3.22
C ILE A 216 4.49 -6.47 -2.35
N LEU A 217 5.27 -6.30 -1.27
CA LEU A 217 5.51 -7.38 -0.32
C LEU A 217 4.23 -7.77 0.44
N GLY A 218 3.41 -6.81 0.84
CA GLY A 218 2.13 -7.04 1.50
C GLY A 218 1.18 -7.88 0.64
N GLU A 219 1.08 -7.57 -0.65
CA GLU A 219 0.32 -8.37 -1.61
C GLU A 219 0.86 -9.80 -1.70
N ALA A 220 2.18 -9.96 -1.87
CA ALA A 220 2.82 -11.27 -1.92
C ALA A 220 2.56 -12.08 -0.63
N MET A 221 2.57 -11.41 0.53
CA MET A 221 2.29 -12.02 1.82
C MET A 221 0.82 -12.44 1.97
N GLU A 222 -0.15 -11.62 1.55
CA GLU A 222 -1.58 -12.01 1.52
C GLU A 222 -1.79 -13.23 0.62
N LEU A 223 -1.15 -13.26 -0.56
CA LEU A 223 -1.30 -14.36 -1.52
C LEU A 223 -0.64 -15.67 -1.03
N TYR A 224 0.53 -15.58 -0.39
CA TYR A 224 1.31 -16.76 0.00
C TYR A 224 0.93 -17.34 1.36
N TYR A 225 0.57 -16.48 2.32
CA TYR A 225 0.27 -16.90 3.69
C TYR A 225 -1.21 -16.77 4.06
N GLY A 226 -1.98 -15.90 3.39
CA GLY A 226 -3.38 -15.63 3.75
C GLY A 226 -3.58 -14.93 5.10
N GLY A 227 -2.51 -14.38 5.69
CA GLY A 227 -2.55 -13.73 7.00
C GLY A 227 -3.10 -12.31 6.98
N HIS A 228 -3.18 -11.68 8.15
CA HIS A 228 -3.69 -10.32 8.33
C HIS A 228 -2.55 -9.31 8.34
N LEU A 229 -2.46 -8.51 7.28
CA LEU A 229 -1.50 -7.42 7.18
C LEU A 229 -1.68 -6.38 8.30
N CYS A 230 -0.57 -5.89 8.82
CA CYS A 230 -0.50 -4.93 9.91
C CYS A 230 0.17 -3.62 9.45
N TYR A 231 1.50 -3.51 9.65
CA TYR A 231 2.30 -2.30 9.35
C TYR A 231 3.33 -2.58 8.27
N GLY A 232 3.41 -1.69 7.27
CA GLY A 232 4.39 -1.78 6.18
C GLY A 232 5.16 -0.47 5.93
N PRO A 233 5.92 0.05 6.90
CA PRO A 233 6.63 1.32 6.72
C PRO A 233 7.92 1.14 5.91
N PRO A 234 8.37 2.20 5.23
CA PRO A 234 9.77 2.30 4.84
C PRO A 234 10.66 2.43 6.09
N ILE A 235 11.90 1.98 5.97
CA ILE A 235 12.94 2.15 6.98
C ILE A 235 14.22 2.65 6.30
N GLU A 236 15.21 2.99 7.11
CA GLU A 236 16.55 3.26 6.57
C GLU A 236 17.04 2.04 5.79
N ASN A 237 17.41 2.26 4.53
CA ASN A 237 17.88 1.21 3.61
C ASN A 237 16.87 0.07 3.35
N GLY A 238 15.58 0.39 3.22
CA GLY A 238 14.59 -0.57 2.72
C GLY A 238 13.21 -0.41 3.35
N PHE A 239 12.55 -1.54 3.60
CA PHE A 239 11.22 -1.60 4.19
C PHE A 239 11.03 -2.93 4.93
N TYR A 240 9.96 -2.99 5.73
CA TYR A 240 9.44 -4.26 6.20
C TYR A 240 7.93 -4.29 6.08
N TYR A 241 7.35 -5.49 6.20
CA TYR A 241 5.92 -5.64 6.39
C TYR A 241 5.64 -6.66 7.50
N ASP A 242 4.77 -6.25 8.43
CA ASP A 242 4.27 -7.07 9.54
C ASP A 242 2.94 -7.72 9.16
N MET A 243 2.81 -9.00 9.47
CA MET A 243 1.58 -9.75 9.27
C MET A 243 1.35 -10.69 10.44
N PHE A 244 0.10 -10.73 10.90
CA PHE A 244 -0.34 -11.76 11.81
C PHE A 244 -0.68 -13.03 11.03
N ILE A 245 -0.10 -14.14 11.47
CA ILE A 245 -0.39 -15.48 10.97
C ILE A 245 -0.68 -16.32 12.22
N GLU A 246 -1.84 -16.97 12.26
CA GLU A 246 -2.35 -17.61 13.47
C GLU A 246 -1.48 -18.81 13.88
N ASP A 247 -1.41 -19.84 13.04
CA ASP A 247 -0.75 -21.11 13.37
C ASP A 247 0.51 -21.39 12.52
N ARG A 248 1.20 -20.33 12.05
CA ARG A 248 2.40 -20.49 11.20
C ARG A 248 3.41 -19.37 11.40
N ALA A 249 4.69 -19.74 11.45
CA ALA A 249 5.81 -18.81 11.39
C ALA A 249 6.38 -18.72 9.97
N VAL A 250 7.00 -17.59 9.64
CA VAL A 250 7.72 -17.42 8.38
C VAL A 250 9.07 -18.13 8.48
N SER A 251 9.40 -18.99 7.52
CA SER A 251 10.72 -19.63 7.43
C SER A 251 11.64 -18.88 6.47
N SER A 252 12.94 -18.85 6.77
CA SER A 252 13.95 -18.25 5.89
C SER A 252 14.05 -18.95 4.52
N THR A 253 13.64 -20.22 4.44
CA THR A 253 13.60 -21.00 3.19
C THR A 253 12.53 -20.49 2.21
N GLU A 254 11.50 -19.81 2.72
CA GLU A 254 10.36 -19.32 1.93
C GLU A 254 10.62 -17.95 1.29
N LEU A 255 11.67 -17.22 1.73
CA LEU A 255 11.94 -15.86 1.25
C LEU A 255 12.19 -15.81 -0.28
N SER A 256 12.77 -16.87 -0.84
CA SER A 256 12.98 -16.98 -2.29
C SER A 256 11.66 -17.11 -3.08
N ALA A 257 10.68 -17.83 -2.54
CA ALA A 257 9.35 -17.96 -3.12
C ALA A 257 8.60 -16.61 -3.06
N LEU A 258 8.64 -15.92 -1.92
CA LEU A 258 8.08 -14.57 -1.77
C LEU A 258 8.71 -13.57 -2.73
N GLU A 259 10.05 -13.58 -2.85
CA GLU A 259 10.76 -12.71 -3.79
C GLU A 259 10.33 -12.98 -5.25
N SER A 260 10.07 -14.25 -5.60
CA SER A 260 9.54 -14.61 -6.92
C SER A 260 8.13 -14.05 -7.16
N ILE A 261 7.23 -14.15 -6.16
CA ILE A 261 5.88 -13.57 -6.24
C ILE A 261 5.97 -12.04 -6.39
N CYS A 262 6.81 -11.37 -5.60
CA CYS A 262 7.05 -9.92 -5.73
C CYS A 262 7.51 -9.55 -7.15
N LYS A 263 8.42 -10.33 -7.75
CA LYS A 263 8.88 -10.11 -9.13
C LYS A 263 7.77 -10.31 -10.16
N THR A 264 6.81 -11.22 -9.92
CA THR A 264 5.62 -11.37 -10.76
C THR A 264 4.73 -10.12 -10.67
N ILE A 265 4.42 -9.65 -9.46
CA ILE A 265 3.63 -8.43 -9.22
C ILE A 265 4.27 -7.19 -9.88
N ILE A 266 5.60 -7.07 -9.82
CA ILE A 266 6.35 -6.00 -10.49
C ILE A 266 6.18 -6.05 -12.02
N LYS A 267 6.21 -7.25 -12.61
CA LYS A 267 6.05 -7.43 -14.07
C LYS A 267 4.65 -7.07 -14.56
N GLU A 268 3.64 -7.23 -13.71
CA GLU A 268 2.25 -6.87 -14.01
C GLU A 268 2.03 -5.35 -14.12
N LYS A 269 2.94 -4.53 -13.58
CA LYS A 269 2.85 -3.06 -13.60
C LYS A 269 1.52 -2.55 -13.06
N GLN A 270 1.05 -3.15 -11.97
CA GLN A 270 -0.20 -2.78 -11.35
C GLN A 270 -0.16 -1.30 -10.90
N PRO A 271 -1.18 -0.49 -11.24
CA PRO A 271 -1.23 0.92 -10.85
C PRO A 271 -1.55 1.06 -9.35
N PHE A 272 -1.01 2.12 -8.73
CA PHE A 272 -1.43 2.54 -7.40
C PHE A 272 -2.62 3.49 -7.52
N GLU A 273 -3.78 3.07 -7.01
CA GLU A 273 -5.02 3.84 -7.11
C GLU A 273 -5.42 4.37 -5.73
N ARG A 274 -5.36 5.69 -5.57
CA ARG A 274 -5.72 6.40 -4.34
C ARG A 274 -7.21 6.66 -4.27
N LEU A 275 -7.83 6.40 -3.13
CA LEU A 275 -9.17 6.91 -2.78
C LEU A 275 -9.17 7.49 -1.37
N GLU A 276 -9.98 8.52 -1.16
CA GLU A 276 -10.32 9.01 0.17
C GLU A 276 -11.72 8.51 0.54
N VAL A 277 -11.82 7.82 1.68
CA VAL A 277 -13.01 7.05 2.07
C VAL A 277 -13.34 7.33 3.54
N SER A 278 -14.62 7.32 3.89
CA SER A 278 -15.08 7.48 5.27
C SER A 278 -14.60 6.33 6.17
N LYS A 279 -14.30 6.63 7.43
CA LYS A 279 -13.86 5.66 8.44
C LYS A 279 -14.85 4.49 8.58
N GLU A 280 -16.16 4.75 8.53
CA GLU A 280 -17.20 3.72 8.69
C GLU A 280 -17.15 2.67 7.59
N VAL A 281 -17.05 3.11 6.33
CA VAL A 281 -16.92 2.21 5.18
C VAL A 281 -15.60 1.44 5.20
N LEU A 282 -14.51 2.04 5.69
CA LEU A 282 -13.24 1.34 5.84
C LEU A 282 -13.29 0.28 6.95
N LEU A 283 -14.03 0.52 8.04
CA LEU A 283 -14.27 -0.50 9.07
C LEU A 283 -15.06 -1.69 8.51
N GLU A 284 -16.03 -1.45 7.63
CA GLU A 284 -16.73 -2.52 6.90
C GLU A 284 -15.78 -3.25 5.94
N MET A 285 -15.02 -2.50 5.13
CA MET A 285 -14.05 -3.05 4.17
C MET A 285 -13.02 -3.97 4.82
N PHE A 286 -12.53 -3.58 6.00
CA PHE A 286 -11.48 -4.30 6.73
C PHE A 286 -12.01 -5.15 7.89
N GLN A 287 -13.32 -5.44 7.95
CA GLN A 287 -13.93 -6.19 9.06
C GLN A 287 -13.26 -7.55 9.33
N TYR A 288 -12.69 -8.17 8.30
CA TYR A 288 -11.98 -9.44 8.40
C TYR A 288 -10.60 -9.30 9.07
N ASN A 289 -9.98 -8.11 9.03
CA ASN A 289 -8.66 -7.83 9.57
C ASN A 289 -8.75 -6.97 10.84
N LYS A 290 -8.76 -7.65 12.00
CA LYS A 290 -8.82 -7.01 13.33
C LYS A 290 -7.75 -5.93 13.55
N PHE A 291 -6.58 -6.05 12.93
CA PHE A 291 -5.48 -5.10 13.09
C PHE A 291 -5.71 -3.81 12.33
N LYS A 292 -6.23 -3.89 11.09
CA LYS A 292 -6.62 -2.70 10.32
C LYS A 292 -7.80 -1.97 11.00
N CYS A 293 -8.77 -2.71 11.53
CA CYS A 293 -9.85 -2.12 12.36
C CYS A 293 -9.31 -1.44 13.63
N ARG A 294 -8.34 -2.05 14.31
CA ARG A 294 -7.67 -1.46 15.48
C ARG A 294 -6.96 -0.15 15.10
N ILE A 295 -6.20 -0.14 14.00
CA ILE A 295 -5.54 1.07 13.46
C ILE A 295 -6.56 2.17 13.13
N LEU A 296 -7.67 1.83 12.46
CA LEU A 296 -8.73 2.80 12.15
C LEU A 296 -9.31 3.41 13.43
N ASN A 297 -9.59 2.59 14.44
CA ASN A 297 -10.20 3.06 15.67
C ASN A 297 -9.27 3.92 16.52
N GLU A 298 -7.99 3.55 16.62
CA GLU A 298 -7.02 4.18 17.53
C GLU A 298 -6.25 5.34 16.89
N LYS A 299 -5.95 5.27 15.59
CA LYS A 299 -5.01 6.20 14.92
C LYS A 299 -5.68 7.15 13.92
N VAL A 300 -6.92 6.86 13.49
CA VAL A 300 -7.66 7.72 12.56
C VAL A 300 -8.71 8.53 13.33
N ASN A 301 -8.36 9.80 13.56
CA ASN A 301 -9.19 10.78 14.28
C ASN A 301 -10.02 11.67 13.33
N THR A 302 -9.89 11.47 12.02
CA THR A 302 -10.61 12.19 10.98
C THR A 302 -11.82 11.37 10.48
N PRO A 303 -12.88 12.03 9.97
CA PRO A 303 -14.04 11.31 9.40
C PRO A 303 -13.68 10.47 8.17
N THR A 304 -12.67 10.89 7.42
CA THR A 304 -12.16 10.20 6.23
C THR A 304 -10.67 9.89 6.39
N THR A 305 -10.21 8.85 5.71
CA THR A 305 -8.79 8.58 5.50
C THR A 305 -8.59 7.97 4.12
N THR A 306 -7.35 7.90 3.68
CA THR A 306 -6.99 7.38 2.38
C THR A 306 -6.72 5.88 2.41
N VAL A 307 -7.00 5.27 1.27
CA VAL A 307 -6.70 3.87 0.97
C VAL A 307 -6.06 3.82 -0.41
N TYR A 308 -5.10 2.91 -0.58
CA TYR A 308 -4.48 2.65 -1.87
C TYR A 308 -4.75 1.23 -2.30
N ARG A 309 -5.16 1.07 -3.56
CA ARG A 309 -5.19 -0.22 -4.22
C ARG A 309 -3.94 -0.40 -5.07
N CYS A 310 -3.37 -1.60 -5.02
CA CYS A 310 -2.35 -2.09 -5.93
C CYS A 310 -2.74 -3.52 -6.33
N GLY A 311 -3.24 -3.70 -7.55
CA GLY A 311 -3.79 -4.98 -8.00
C GLY A 311 -4.88 -5.52 -7.06
N PRO A 312 -4.74 -6.73 -6.49
CA PRO A 312 -5.66 -7.30 -5.51
C PRO A 312 -5.50 -6.74 -4.09
N LEU A 313 -4.37 -6.10 -3.77
CA LEU A 313 -4.12 -5.49 -2.46
C LEU A 313 -4.88 -4.16 -2.35
N ILE A 314 -5.53 -3.95 -1.20
CA ILE A 314 -6.09 -2.66 -0.80
C ILE A 314 -5.61 -2.41 0.63
N ASP A 315 -4.92 -1.28 0.84
CA ASP A 315 -4.25 -1.01 2.11
C ASP A 315 -4.52 0.41 2.64
N LEU A 316 -4.66 0.52 3.97
CA LEU A 316 -4.81 1.77 4.70
C LEU A 316 -3.48 2.51 4.71
N CYS A 317 -3.40 3.56 3.91
CA CYS A 317 -2.16 4.26 3.69
C CYS A 317 -2.42 5.73 3.33
N LYS A 318 -1.64 6.63 3.91
CA LYS A 318 -1.66 8.07 3.58
C LYS A 318 -1.00 8.36 2.23
N GLY A 319 -0.07 7.51 1.84
CA GLY A 319 0.78 7.66 0.66
C GLY A 319 1.73 8.85 0.81
N PRO A 320 2.23 9.37 -0.32
CA PRO A 320 1.94 8.93 -1.67
C PRO A 320 2.64 7.62 -2.06
N HIS A 321 2.38 7.13 -3.28
CA HIS A 321 3.06 5.98 -3.87
C HIS A 321 3.65 6.30 -5.26
N VAL A 322 4.54 5.42 -5.73
CA VAL A 322 4.95 5.41 -7.14
C VAL A 322 3.75 5.08 -8.03
N ARG A 323 3.79 5.47 -9.31
CA ARG A 323 2.66 5.29 -10.25
C ARG A 323 2.18 3.85 -10.39
N HIS A 324 3.12 2.91 -10.49
CA HIS A 324 2.82 1.49 -10.66
C HIS A 324 3.99 0.61 -10.18
N THR A 325 3.70 -0.66 -9.85
CA THR A 325 4.69 -1.62 -9.33
C THR A 325 5.92 -1.80 -10.23
N GLY A 326 5.74 -1.66 -11.55
CA GLY A 326 6.83 -1.74 -12.51
C GLY A 326 7.87 -0.62 -12.45
N LYS A 327 7.69 0.42 -11.62
CA LYS A 327 8.76 1.38 -11.28
C LYS A 327 9.85 0.70 -10.47
N ILE A 328 9.50 -0.34 -9.70
CA ILE A 328 10.46 -1.15 -8.97
C ILE A 328 11.19 -2.07 -9.93
N LYS A 329 12.53 -1.99 -10.04
CA LYS A 329 13.30 -2.82 -10.99
C LYS A 329 14.05 -3.97 -10.34
N ALA A 330 14.65 -3.73 -9.18
CA ALA A 330 15.32 -4.74 -8.39
C ALA A 330 14.68 -4.78 -7.00
N ILE A 331 14.38 -5.98 -6.51
CA ILE A 331 13.84 -6.22 -5.16
C ILE A 331 14.52 -7.45 -4.57
N LYS A 332 14.85 -7.37 -3.28
CA LYS A 332 15.46 -8.45 -2.51
C LYS A 332 14.72 -8.60 -1.19
N ILE A 333 14.27 -9.81 -0.90
CA ILE A 333 13.74 -10.18 0.43
C ILE A 333 14.85 -10.93 1.16
N PHE A 334 15.29 -10.41 2.30
CA PHE A 334 16.59 -10.82 2.86
C PHE A 334 16.55 -11.26 4.33
N LYS A 335 15.47 -10.96 5.07
CA LYS A 335 15.37 -11.30 6.48
C LYS A 335 13.92 -11.44 6.90
N ASN A 336 13.64 -12.38 7.79
CA ASN A 336 12.42 -12.45 8.58
C ASN A 336 12.75 -12.34 10.08
N SER A 337 11.79 -11.87 10.87
CA SER A 337 11.84 -11.89 12.33
C SER A 337 10.42 -11.95 12.90
N SER A 338 10.28 -12.08 14.21
CA SER A 338 9.03 -11.84 14.92
C SER A 338 9.05 -10.50 15.64
N THR A 339 7.89 -9.93 15.88
CA THR A 339 7.69 -8.75 16.74
C THR A 339 6.34 -8.88 17.43
N TYR A 340 6.12 -8.13 18.51
CA TYR A 340 4.78 -8.03 19.11
C TYR A 340 4.04 -6.82 18.56
N TRP A 341 2.69 -6.87 18.57
CA TRP A 341 1.86 -5.72 18.26
C TRP A 341 2.23 -4.53 19.17
N GLU A 342 2.59 -3.40 18.54
CA GLU A 342 3.10 -2.18 19.22
C GLU A 342 4.29 -2.42 20.17
N GLY A 343 5.01 -3.53 20.00
CA GLY A 343 6.12 -3.91 20.86
C GLY A 343 5.72 -4.38 22.26
N ASN A 344 4.43 -4.64 22.51
CA ASN A 344 3.94 -5.12 23.79
C ASN A 344 3.92 -6.67 23.84
N PRO A 345 4.73 -7.33 24.69
CA PRO A 345 4.80 -8.79 24.80
C PRO A 345 3.48 -9.49 25.14
N GLU A 346 2.54 -8.77 25.76
CA GLU A 346 1.20 -9.29 26.11
C GLU A 346 0.23 -9.35 24.91
N MET A 347 0.65 -8.79 23.76
CA MET A 347 -0.19 -8.69 22.56
C MET A 347 0.20 -9.70 21.48
N GLU A 348 -0.58 -9.75 20.40
CA GLU A 348 -0.37 -10.73 19.32
C GLU A 348 1.04 -10.65 18.73
N THR A 349 1.66 -11.81 18.50
CA THR A 349 2.95 -11.93 17.80
C THR A 349 2.73 -11.80 16.30
N LEU A 350 3.51 -10.95 15.64
CA LEU A 350 3.50 -10.71 14.21
C LEU A 350 4.78 -11.25 13.58
N GLN A 351 4.66 -11.70 12.33
CA GLN A 351 5.79 -12.05 11.48
C GLN A 351 6.20 -10.83 10.66
N ARG A 352 7.45 -10.41 10.81
CA ARG A 352 8.04 -9.28 10.10
C ARG A 352 8.95 -9.79 8.99
N ILE A 353 8.73 -9.32 7.76
CA ILE A 353 9.58 -9.63 6.61
C ILE A 353 10.22 -8.35 6.10
N TYR A 354 11.54 -8.36 5.94
CA TYR A 354 12.34 -7.23 5.47
C TYR A 354 12.68 -7.38 3.99
N GLY A 355 12.59 -6.26 3.29
CA GLY A 355 12.98 -6.15 1.89
C GLY A 355 13.72 -4.85 1.60
N ILE A 356 14.42 -4.84 0.48
CA ILE A 356 15.01 -3.65 -0.10
C ILE A 356 14.79 -3.67 -1.61
N SER A 357 14.69 -2.48 -2.21
CA SER A 357 14.48 -2.35 -3.64
C SER A 357 15.18 -1.13 -4.21
N PHE A 358 15.45 -1.17 -5.53
CA PHE A 358 16.18 -0.14 -6.27
C PHE A 358 15.65 0.04 -7.69
N PRO A 359 15.80 1.25 -8.27
CA PRO A 359 15.35 1.56 -9.63
C PRO A 359 16.22 0.90 -10.70
N ASP A 360 17.36 0.30 -10.32
CA ASP A 360 18.20 -0.47 -11.23
C ASP A 360 18.97 -1.60 -10.51
N ASN A 361 19.47 -2.55 -11.30
CA ASN A 361 20.22 -3.71 -10.81
C ASN A 361 21.66 -3.38 -10.37
N LYS A 362 22.23 -2.25 -10.80
CA LYS A 362 23.59 -1.84 -10.42
C LYS A 362 23.61 -1.38 -8.96
N MET A 363 22.60 -0.62 -8.54
CA MET A 363 22.40 -0.25 -7.14
C MET A 363 22.19 -1.48 -6.25
N MET A 364 21.40 -2.47 -6.70
CA MET A 364 21.23 -3.74 -5.99
C MET A 364 22.56 -4.47 -5.77
N LYS A 365 23.37 -4.63 -6.81
CA LYS A 365 24.71 -5.26 -6.69
C LYS A 365 25.64 -4.49 -5.74
N THR A 366 25.56 -3.16 -5.75
CA THR A 366 26.34 -2.30 -4.85
C THR A 366 25.93 -2.54 -3.41
N TRP A 367 24.63 -2.60 -3.15
CA TRP A 367 24.09 -2.93 -1.83
C TRP A 367 24.48 -4.34 -1.38
N GLU A 368 24.37 -5.35 -2.26
CA GLU A 368 24.75 -6.74 -1.95
C GLU A 368 26.23 -6.85 -1.54
N LYS A 369 27.12 -6.17 -2.28
CA LYS A 369 28.55 -6.10 -1.94
C LYS A 369 28.76 -5.48 -0.55
N PHE A 370 28.07 -4.37 -0.25
CA PHE A 370 28.15 -3.73 1.06
C PHE A 370 27.65 -4.66 2.18
N GLN A 371 26.58 -5.42 1.95
CA GLN A 371 26.08 -6.40 2.91
C GLN A 371 27.07 -7.55 3.14
N GLU A 372 27.78 -8.00 2.10
CA GLU A 372 28.83 -9.02 2.22
C GLU A 372 30.02 -8.52 3.04
N GLU A 373 30.49 -7.30 2.76
CA GLU A 373 31.54 -6.66 3.54
C GLU A 373 31.14 -6.47 5.01
N ALA A 374 29.90 -6.05 5.27
CA ALA A 374 29.36 -5.90 6.63
C ALA A 374 29.31 -7.24 7.38
N LYS A 375 28.86 -8.32 6.72
CA LYS A 375 28.85 -9.68 7.29
C LYS A 375 30.25 -10.19 7.64
N ASN A 376 31.25 -9.85 6.82
CA ASN A 376 32.65 -10.21 7.08
C ASN A 376 33.26 -9.42 8.24
N ARG A 377 32.64 -8.30 8.66
CA ARG A 377 33.06 -7.47 9.79
C ARG A 377 32.18 -7.68 11.04
N ASP A 378 31.31 -8.69 11.03
CA ASP A 378 30.45 -8.98 12.18
C ASP A 378 31.29 -9.54 13.34
N HIS A 379 31.34 -8.78 14.44
CA HIS A 379 32.10 -9.17 15.64
C HIS A 379 31.65 -10.53 16.22
N ARG A 380 30.40 -10.97 15.99
CA ARG A 380 29.91 -12.28 16.44
C ARG A 380 30.54 -13.42 15.63
N LYS A 381 30.70 -13.20 14.32
CA LYS A 381 31.39 -14.15 13.43
C LYS A 381 32.88 -14.17 13.76
N ILE A 382 33.53 -13.01 13.76
CA ILE A 382 34.96 -12.88 14.04
C ILE A 382 35.31 -13.40 15.44
N GLY A 383 34.53 -13.03 16.46
CA GLY A 383 34.76 -13.43 17.84
C GLY A 383 34.67 -14.94 18.05
N LYS A 384 33.79 -15.62 17.30
CA LYS A 384 33.72 -17.08 17.29
C LYS A 384 34.88 -17.71 16.51
N GLU A 385 35.17 -17.22 15.31
CA GLU A 385 36.25 -17.75 14.44
C GLU A 385 37.64 -17.58 15.05
N GLN A 386 37.87 -16.49 15.80
CA GLN A 386 39.14 -16.21 16.46
C GLN A 386 39.20 -16.67 17.92
N GLU A 387 38.16 -17.36 18.40
CA GLU A 387 38.06 -17.86 19.78
C GLU A 387 38.29 -16.74 20.81
N LEU A 388 37.61 -15.60 20.62
CA LEU A 388 37.69 -14.46 21.53
C LEU A 388 36.68 -14.58 22.67
N PHE A 389 35.47 -15.01 22.36
CA PHE A 389 34.40 -15.16 23.34
C PHE A 389 33.36 -16.17 22.88
N PHE A 390 32.53 -16.61 23.82
CA PHE A 390 31.30 -17.35 23.53
C PHE A 390 30.17 -16.93 24.47
N PHE A 391 28.95 -17.34 24.12
CA PHE A 391 27.75 -17.18 24.94
C PHE A 391 27.15 -18.56 25.20
N HIS A 392 26.53 -18.74 26.37
CA HIS A 392 25.93 -20.00 26.78
C HIS A 392 24.46 -19.79 27.15
N ASP A 393 23.58 -20.72 26.79
CA ASP A 393 22.13 -20.60 27.01
C ASP A 393 21.74 -20.55 28.49
N LEU A 394 22.57 -21.10 29.37
CA LEU A 394 22.41 -20.99 30.84
C LEU A 394 22.65 -19.57 31.37
N SER A 395 23.27 -18.68 30.59
CA SER A 395 23.45 -17.27 30.96
C SER A 395 23.29 -16.36 29.73
N PRO A 396 22.05 -16.18 29.23
CA PRO A 396 21.79 -15.35 28.04
C PRO A 396 22.25 -13.92 28.27
N GLY A 397 23.00 -13.37 27.30
CA GLY A 397 23.55 -12.01 27.38
C GLY A 397 24.86 -11.89 28.16
N SER A 398 25.29 -12.92 28.89
CA SER A 398 26.59 -12.95 29.56
C SER A 398 27.68 -13.46 28.62
N CYS A 399 28.67 -12.61 28.35
CA CYS A 399 29.80 -12.96 27.51
C CYS A 399 30.89 -13.67 28.31
N PHE A 400 31.35 -14.83 27.83
CA PHE A 400 32.48 -15.55 28.40
C PHE A 400 33.72 -15.32 27.53
N PHE A 401 34.67 -14.53 28.04
CA PHE A 401 35.92 -14.26 27.34
C PHE A 401 36.85 -15.48 27.39
N LEU A 402 37.27 -15.94 26.21
CA LEU A 402 38.30 -16.96 26.07
C LEU A 402 39.70 -16.31 26.24
N PRO A 403 40.78 -17.09 26.43
CA PRO A 403 42.10 -16.52 26.74
C PRO A 403 42.57 -15.40 25.80
N ARG A 404 42.29 -15.51 24.49
CA ARG A 404 42.62 -14.49 23.49
C ARG A 404 41.77 -13.23 23.63
N GLY A 405 40.47 -13.37 23.86
CA GLY A 405 39.59 -12.23 24.10
C GLY A 405 39.87 -11.54 25.44
N ALA A 406 40.19 -12.32 26.48
CA ALA A 406 40.59 -11.81 27.78
C ALA A 406 41.88 -11.00 27.69
N PHE A 407 42.86 -11.42 26.87
CA PHE A 407 44.08 -10.65 26.60
C PHE A 407 43.76 -9.27 26.01
N ILE A 408 42.90 -9.20 24.98
CA ILE A 408 42.48 -7.93 24.37
C ILE A 408 41.75 -7.06 25.41
N TYR A 409 40.80 -7.65 26.13
CA TYR A 409 40.03 -6.95 27.17
C TYR A 409 40.92 -6.36 28.26
N ASN A 410 41.86 -7.14 28.79
CA ASN A 410 42.80 -6.68 29.82
C ASN A 410 43.71 -5.58 29.29
N THR A 411 44.21 -5.71 28.05
CA THR A 411 45.02 -4.66 27.40
C THR A 411 44.25 -3.34 27.29
N LEU A 412 42.98 -3.39 26.92
CA LEU A 412 42.11 -2.21 26.86
C LEU A 412 41.84 -1.63 28.25
N MET A 413 41.62 -2.48 29.26
CA MET A 413 41.43 -2.03 30.65
C MET A 413 42.67 -1.36 31.21
N ASP A 414 43.86 -1.92 30.95
CA ASP A 414 45.13 -1.36 31.42
C ASP A 414 45.49 -0.05 30.69
N PHE A 415 45.05 0.14 29.44
CA PHE A 415 45.20 1.41 28.73
C PHE A 415 44.28 2.52 29.28
N ILE A 416 43.09 2.16 29.73
CA ILE A 416 42.09 3.12 30.27
C ILE A 416 42.43 3.52 31.72
N ARG A 417 43.02 2.60 32.49
CA ARG A 417 43.52 2.86 33.85
C ARG A 417 44.73 3.78 33.83
#